data_AF-J2QNU8-F1
#
_entry.id   AF-J2QNU8-F1
#
_cell.length_a   1.000
_cell.length_b   1.000
_cell.length_c   1.000
_cell.angle_alpha   90.00
_cell.angle_beta   90.00
_cell.angle_gamma   90.00
#
_symmetry.space_group_name_H-M   'P 1'
#
loop_
_entity.id
_entity.type
_entity.pdbx_description
1 polymer ?
#
loop_
_entity_poly.entity_id
_entity_poly.type
_entity_poly.pdbx_seq_one_letter_code
_entity_poly.pdbx_strand_id
1 'polypeptide(L)' 'MRNLVRVLLGLLILFLVLMILAFVLENQQSVTLFFLGWAGPQLPVSLVIVLALLAGMVLGPLLGWILGRSSRILRKRLV' A
#
# COMPACT_ATOMS: atom_id res chain seq x y z
N MET A 1 29.15 -9.77 -8.34
CA MET A 1 27.77 -9.29 -8.61
C MET A 1 26.89 -9.11 -7.36
N ARG A 2 27.03 -9.93 -6.30
CA ARG A 2 26.22 -9.81 -5.08
C ARG A 2 26.29 -8.44 -4.36
N ASN A 3 27.46 -7.81 -4.37
CA ASN A 3 27.65 -6.50 -3.74
C ASN A 3 27.00 -5.37 -4.56
N LEU A 4 27.08 -5.45 -5.90
CA LEU A 4 26.40 -4.51 -6.80
C LEU A 4 24.88 -4.57 -6.61
N VAL A 5 24.30 -5.77 -6.50
CA VAL A 5 22.87 -5.94 -6.23
C VAL A 5 22.46 -5.31 -4.90
N ARG A 6 23.28 -5.44 -3.85
CA ARG A 6 23.03 -4.78 -2.56
C ARG A 6 23.09 -3.26 -2.64
N VAL A 7 24.07 -2.72 -3.37
CA VAL A 7 24.18 -1.27 -3.60
C VAL A 7 23.00 -0.75 -4.39
N LEU A 8 22.61 -1.45 -5.46
CA LEU A 8 21.41 -1.13 -6.26
C LEU A 8 20.13 -1.17 -5.43
N LEU A 9 19.96 -2.19 -4.59
CA LEU A 9 18.83 -2.26 -3.65
C LEU A 9 18.83 -1.09 -2.66
N GLY A 10 20.00 -0.76 -2.09
CA GLY A 10 20.15 0.39 -1.21
C GLY A 10 19.76 1.70 -1.89
N LEU A 11 20.23 1.92 -3.12
CA LEU A 11 19.89 3.09 -3.94
C LEU A 11 18.40 3.14 -4.27
N LEU A 12 17.79 2.00 -4.62
CA LEU A 12 16.35 1.91 -4.89
C LEU A 12 15.52 2.29 -3.66
N ILE A 13 15.89 1.75 -2.48
CA ILE A 13 15.22 2.07 -1.22
C ILE A 13 15.39 3.55 -0.88
N LEU A 14 16.61 4.09 -1.02
CA LEU A 14 16.87 5.51 -0.79
C LEU A 14 16.04 6.39 -1.72
N PHE A 15 16.00 6.05 -3.01
CA PHE A 15 15.18 6.75 -4.00
C PHE A 15 13.69 6.70 -3.63
N LEU A 16 13.19 5.53 -3.22
CA LEU A 16 11.81 5.37 -2.77
C LEU A 16 11.51 6.26 -1.55
N VAL A 17 12.41 6.30 -0.56
CA VAL A 17 12.26 7.16 0.63
C VAL A 17 12.22 8.63 0.23
N LEU A 18 13.14 9.08 -0.63
CA LEU A 18 13.16 10.46 -1.12
C LEU A 18 11.88 10.81 -1.89
N MET A 19 11.38 9.90 -2.71
CA MET A 19 10.14 10.09 -3.45
C MET A 19 8.94 10.21 -2.51
N ILE A 20 8.87 9.39 -1.46
CA ILE A 20 7.81 9.47 -0.44
C ILE A 20 7.91 10.81 0.31
N LEU A 21 9.11 11.22 0.71
CA LEU A 21 9.31 12.50 1.41
C LEU A 21 8.88 13.68 0.54
N ALA A 22 9.32 13.74 -0.72
CA ALA A 22 8.92 14.78 -1.65
C ALA A 22 7.41 14.78 -1.85
N PHE A 23 6.81 13.60 -2.05
CA PHE A 23 5.36 13.48 -2.18
C PHE A 23 4.61 14.01 -0.95
N VAL A 24 5.06 13.66 0.27
CA VAL A 24 4.46 14.13 1.51
C VAL A 24 4.59 15.65 1.67
N LEU A 25 5.77 16.19 1.36
CA LEU A 25 6.05 17.62 1.49
C LEU A 25 5.28 18.47 0.47
N GLU A 26 5.17 18.02 -0.77
CA GLU A 26 4.42 18.72 -1.83
C GLU A 26 2.92 18.65 -1.61
N ASN A 27 2.43 17.60 -0.93
CA ASN A 27 1.00 17.35 -0.74
C ASN A 27 0.59 17.48 0.74
N GLN A 28 0.94 18.62 1.33
CA GLN A 28 0.55 18.99 2.71
C GLN A 28 -0.87 19.55 2.84
N GLN A 29 -1.63 19.59 1.74
CA GLN A 29 -3.00 20.07 1.75
C GLN A 29 -3.89 19.22 2.67
N SER A 30 -4.51 19.86 3.66
CA SER A 30 -5.48 19.22 4.55
C SER A 30 -6.76 18.86 3.81
N VAL A 31 -7.19 17.62 3.95
CA VAL A 31 -8.45 17.09 3.42
C VAL A 31 -9.25 16.40 4.51
N THR A 32 -10.57 16.46 4.39
CA THR A 32 -11.49 15.71 5.25
C THR A 32 -12.05 14.54 4.47
N LEU A 33 -11.97 13.35 5.06
CA LEU A 33 -12.62 12.17 4.50
C LEU A 33 -14.06 12.12 4.98
N PHE A 34 -15.00 12.14 4.04
CA PHE A 34 -16.40 11.86 4.33
C PHE A 34 -16.69 10.39 4.05
N PHE A 35 -17.22 9.70 5.06
CA PHE A 35 -17.59 8.29 4.93
C PHE A 35 -18.97 8.07 5.53
N LEU A 36 -19.92 7.57 4.73
CA LEU A 36 -21.31 7.33 5.15
C LEU A 36 -21.97 8.56 5.80
N GLY A 37 -21.64 9.77 5.34
CA GLY A 37 -22.16 11.03 5.88
C GLY A 37 -21.43 11.55 7.13
N TRP A 38 -20.45 10.81 7.67
CA TRP A 38 -19.61 11.25 8.78
C TRP A 38 -18.33 11.91 8.28
N ALA A 39 -18.02 13.08 8.85
CA ALA A 39 -16.77 13.79 8.58
C ALA A 39 -15.66 13.28 9.50
N GLY A 40 -14.56 12.80 8.90
CA GLY A 40 -13.34 12.45 9.63
C GLY A 40 -12.52 13.69 10.01
N PRO A 41 -11.42 13.49 10.77
CA PRO A 41 -10.47 14.56 11.04
C PRO A 41 -9.81 15.05 9.75
N GLN A 42 -9.35 16.31 9.76
CA GLN A 42 -8.55 16.87 8.68
C GLN A 42 -7.15 16.26 8.73
N LEU A 43 -6.74 15.63 7.64
CA LEU A 43 -5.42 15.00 7.49
C LEU A 43 -4.78 15.48 6.18
N PRO A 44 -3.44 15.59 6.09
CA PRO A 44 -2.78 15.86 4.82
C PRO A 44 -3.14 14.78 3.79
N VAL A 45 -3.42 15.21 2.56
CA VAL A 45 -3.81 14.29 1.47
C VAL A 45 -2.74 13.23 1.21
N SER A 46 -1.46 13.59 1.37
CA SER A 46 -0.34 12.67 1.28
C SER A 46 -0.45 11.49 2.25
N LEU A 47 -0.80 11.76 3.50
CA LEU A 47 -0.93 10.75 4.54
C LEU A 47 -2.07 9.77 4.21
N VAL A 48 -3.20 10.30 3.75
CA VAL A 48 -4.34 9.48 3.31
C VAL A 48 -3.94 8.53 2.18
N ILE A 49 -3.27 9.05 1.15
CA ILE A 49 -2.86 8.26 -0.02
C ILE A 49 -1.83 7.19 0.36
N VAL A 50 -0.82 7.54 1.18
CA VAL A 50 0.20 6.58 1.63
C VAL A 50 -0.44 5.47 2.46
N LEU A 51 -1.33 5.80 3.41
CA LEU A 51 -2.02 4.80 4.20
C LEU A 51 -2.92 3.89 3.35
N ALA A 52 -3.63 4.45 2.37
CA ALA A 52 -4.46 3.66 1.46
C ALA A 52 -3.62 2.70 0.61
N LEU A 53 -2.46 3.15 0.14
CA LEU A 53 -1.51 2.32 -0.61
C LEU A 53 -0.96 1.17 0.26
N LEU A 54 -0.51 1.48 1.48
CA LEU A 54 -0.03 0.48 2.43
C LEU A 54 -1.13 -0.52 2.80
N ALA A 55 -2.34 -0.03 3.06
CA ALA A 55 -3.50 -0.88 3.34
C ALA A 55 -3.81 -1.79 2.15
N GLY A 56 -3.81 -1.27 0.93
CA GLY A 56 -4.01 -2.06 -0.30
C GLY A 56 -2.94 -3.13 -0.49
N MET A 57 -1.67 -2.82 -0.22
CA MET A 57 -0.57 -3.79 -0.29
C MET A 57 -0.72 -4.94 0.70
N VAL A 58 -1.31 -4.71 1.88
CA VAL A 58 -1.58 -5.75 2.88
C VAL A 58 -2.87 -6.51 2.57
N LEU A 59 -3.94 -5.80 2.23
CA LEU A 59 -5.26 -6.37 1.95
C LEU A 59 -5.25 -7.23 0.68
N GLY A 60 -4.51 -6.87 -0.37
CA GLY A 60 -4.44 -7.62 -1.62
C GLY A 60 -4.02 -9.09 -1.43
N PRO A 61 -2.84 -9.37 -0.82
CA PRO A 61 -2.41 -10.72 -0.48
C PRO A 61 -3.34 -11.45 0.48
N LEU A 62 -3.91 -10.75 1.47
CA LEU A 62 -4.86 -11.35 2.42
C LEU A 62 -6.13 -11.85 1.70
N LEU A 63 -6.72 -11.01 0.85
CA LEU A 63 -7.88 -11.38 0.04
C LEU A 63 -7.52 -12.50 -0.95
N GLY A 64 -6.36 -12.41 -1.60
CA GLY A 64 -5.84 -13.45 -2.49
C GLY A 64 -5.66 -14.79 -1.78
N TRP A 65 -5.22 -14.79 -0.52
CA TRP A 65 -5.09 -16.00 0.28
C TRP A 65 -6.45 -16.60 0.65
N ILE A 66 -7.40 -15.78 1.09
CA ILE A 66 -8.75 -16.22 1.49
C ILE A 66 -9.50 -16.79 0.27
N LEU A 67 -9.55 -16.05 -0.83
CA LEU A 67 -10.22 -16.45 -2.07
C LEU A 67 -9.50 -17.64 -2.74
N GLY A 68 -8.16 -17.64 -2.73
CA GLY A 68 -7.33 -18.72 -3.26
C GLY A 68 -7.39 -20.03 -2.45
N ARG A 69 -7.78 -19.99 -1.18
CA ARG A 69 -8.15 -21.20 -0.41
C ARG A 69 -9.50 -21.75 -0.86
N SER A 70 -10.50 -20.87 -1.04
CA SER A 70 -11.85 -21.27 -1.45
C SER A 70 -11.85 -21.99 -2.82
N SER A 71 -11.07 -21.48 -3.78
CA SER A 71 -10.95 -22.08 -5.12
C SER A 71 -10.23 -23.44 -5.12
N ARG A 72 -9.22 -23.63 -4.26
CA ARG A 72 -8.53 -24.94 -4.10
C ARG A 72 -9.41 -26.00 -3.43
N ILE A 73 -10.26 -25.60 -2.48
CA ILE A 73 -11.20 -26.52 -1.81
C ILE A 73 -12.31 -26.97 -2.79
N LEU A 74 -12.84 -26.04 -3.60
CA LEU A 74 -13.89 -26.35 -4.56
C LEU A 74 -13.42 -27.31 -5.66
N ARG A 75 -12.18 -27.16 -6.16
CA ARG A 75 -11.59 -28.09 -7.14
C ARG A 75 -11.45 -29.52 -6.61
N LYS A 76 -11.19 -29.72 -5.31
CA LYS A 76 -11.12 -31.08 -4.72
C LYS A 76 -12.47 -31.77 -4.57
N ARG A 77 -13.60 -31.05 -4.64
CA ARG A 77 -14.94 -31.63 -4.61
C ARG A 77 -15.48 -32.00 -5.99
N LEU A 78 -14.82 -31.55 -7.06
CA LEU A 78 -15.24 -31.76 -8.45
C LEU A 78 -14.36 -32.77 -9.20
N VAL A 79 -13.39 -33.40 -8.52
CA VAL A 79 -12.55 -34.49 -9.03
C VAL A 79 -12.83 -35.74 -8.21
#